data_AF-A0A8H8QX25-F1
#
_entry.id   AF-A0A8H8QX25-F1
#
_cell.length_a   1.000
_cell.length_b   1.000
_cell.length_c   1.000
_cell.angle_alpha   90.00
_cell.angle_beta   90.00
_cell.angle_gamma   90.00
#
_symmetry.space_group_name_H-M   'P 1'
#
loop_
_entity.id
_entity.type
_entity.pdbx_description
1 polymer ?
#
loop_
_entity_poly.entity_id
_entity_poly.type
_entity_poly.pdbx_seq_one_letter_code
_entity_poly.pdbx_strand_id
1 'polypeptide(L)'
;MHFSAPLAIFLSLTGALALPTKRAAATSAAVLTVQTYNDFSVSSGVSGNALAEVNAKFPIDQTNFAGVAASDLAIISSAAQLSEQAETATGGFNTAVAAASGTAATALQNGKIKNKVLKLQTDVMRIQIEVAQGNTASQSELAAQQAKLATNVALDKAAAGQAATAVSFAGSD
;
A
#
# COMPACT_ATOMS: atom_id res chain seq x y z
N MET A 1 -31.64 -78.48 21.90
CA MET A 1 -30.52 -78.07 22.75
C MET A 1 -29.78 -76.95 22.03
N HIS A 2 -29.75 -75.78 22.65
CA HIS A 2 -29.08 -74.54 22.21
C HIS A 2 -27.58 -74.61 22.46
N PHE A 3 -26.75 -74.02 21.59
CA PHE A 3 -25.47 -73.37 21.93
C PHE A 3 -25.14 -72.41 20.76
N SER A 4 -25.44 -71.11 20.86
CA SER A 4 -24.67 -69.98 21.44
C SER A 4 -23.29 -69.73 20.81
N ALA A 5 -23.19 -68.60 20.11
CA ALA A 5 -21.99 -67.97 19.53
C ALA A 5 -21.04 -67.40 20.61
N PRO A 6 -19.84 -66.88 20.25
CA PRO A 6 -19.78 -65.46 19.91
C PRO A 6 -18.79 -65.03 18.82
N LEU A 7 -19.17 -63.93 18.17
CA LEU A 7 -18.43 -63.06 17.26
C LEU A 7 -17.57 -62.08 18.08
N ALA A 8 -16.28 -61.98 17.80
CA ALA A 8 -15.40 -60.95 18.36
C ALA A 8 -14.88 -60.04 17.23
N ILE A 9 -15.37 -58.79 17.23
CA ILE A 9 -14.98 -57.71 16.32
C ILE A 9 -13.72 -57.05 16.88
N PHE A 10 -12.64 -57.02 16.09
CA PHE A 10 -11.47 -56.18 16.36
C PHE A 10 -11.72 -54.76 15.81
N LEU A 11 -11.82 -53.77 16.70
CA LEU A 11 -11.88 -52.35 16.34
C LEU A 11 -10.56 -51.69 16.76
N SER A 12 -9.64 -51.51 15.80
CA SER A 12 -8.41 -50.74 15.98
C SER A 12 -8.66 -49.26 15.64
N LEU A 13 -8.67 -48.41 16.66
CA LEU A 13 -8.78 -46.95 16.55
C LEU A 13 -7.38 -46.33 16.44
N THR A 14 -6.91 -46.05 15.22
CA THR A 14 -5.69 -45.27 15.00
C THR A 14 -6.04 -43.78 14.91
N GLY A 15 -5.82 -43.04 15.98
CA GLY A 15 -5.89 -41.58 15.99
C GLY A 15 -4.66 -40.98 15.30
N ALA A 16 -4.84 -40.40 14.12
CA ALA A 16 -3.81 -39.59 13.49
C ALA A 16 -3.84 -38.18 14.10
N LEU A 17 -2.81 -37.82 14.89
CA LEU A 17 -2.55 -36.43 15.25
C LEU A 17 -2.13 -35.67 13.98
N ALA A 18 -3.05 -34.92 13.39
CA ALA A 18 -2.71 -33.92 12.39
C ALA A 18 -2.05 -32.73 13.10
N LEU A 19 -0.72 -32.61 13.01
CA LEU A 19 -0.03 -31.37 13.40
C LEU A 19 -0.47 -30.24 12.47
N PRO A 20 -0.80 -29.04 12.98
CA PRO A 20 -1.01 -27.88 12.15
C PRO A 20 0.33 -27.49 11.51
N THR A 21 0.56 -27.90 10.27
CA THR A 21 1.59 -27.29 9.44
C THR A 21 1.19 -25.83 9.26
N LYS A 22 1.89 -24.92 9.93
CA LYS A 22 1.91 -23.51 9.54
C LYS A 22 2.39 -23.48 8.09
N ARG A 23 1.47 -23.45 7.13
CA ARG A 23 1.81 -23.07 5.76
C ARG A 23 2.30 -21.64 5.86
N ALA A 24 3.62 -21.45 5.80
CA ALA A 24 4.15 -20.15 5.44
C ALA A 24 3.45 -19.77 4.12
N ALA A 25 2.80 -18.61 4.09
CA ALA A 25 2.25 -18.09 2.85
C ALA A 25 3.40 -18.10 1.84
N ALA A 26 3.21 -18.78 0.70
CA ALA A 26 4.21 -18.73 -0.35
C ALA A 26 4.35 -17.27 -0.76
N THR A 27 5.55 -16.70 -0.60
CA THR A 27 5.86 -15.37 -1.08
C THR A 27 5.78 -15.38 -2.61
N SER A 28 4.97 -14.48 -3.15
CA SER A 28 4.89 -14.21 -4.58
C SER A 28 6.22 -13.65 -5.07
N ALA A 29 6.50 -13.81 -6.36
CA ALA A 29 7.60 -13.10 -7.00
C ALA A 29 7.40 -11.58 -6.87
N ALA A 30 8.49 -10.84 -6.74
CA ALA A 30 8.46 -9.39 -6.71
C ALA A 30 7.88 -8.83 -8.01
N VAL A 31 6.97 -7.86 -7.90
CA VAL A 31 6.32 -7.21 -9.06
C VAL A 31 6.78 -5.76 -9.25
N LEU A 32 7.42 -5.17 -8.24
CA LEU A 32 7.93 -3.80 -8.29
C LEU A 32 9.42 -3.78 -8.60
N THR A 33 9.84 -2.68 -9.22
CA THR A 33 11.25 -2.33 -9.40
C THR A 33 11.48 -0.92 -8.88
N VAL A 34 12.62 -0.73 -8.24
CA VAL A 34 13.11 0.58 -7.78
C VAL A 34 13.04 1.60 -8.92
N GLN A 35 12.47 2.76 -8.62
CA GLN A 35 12.26 3.90 -9.49
C GLN A 35 12.72 5.17 -8.77
N THR A 36 13.07 6.21 -9.53
CA THR A 36 13.27 7.52 -8.92
C THR A 36 11.93 8.11 -8.48
N TYR A 37 11.94 9.03 -7.51
CA TYR A 37 10.72 9.76 -7.13
C TYR A 37 10.01 10.37 -8.34
N ASN A 38 10.77 10.96 -9.26
CA ASN A 38 10.22 11.58 -10.46
C ASN A 38 9.52 10.57 -11.39
N ASP A 39 9.91 9.29 -11.36
CA ASP A 39 9.34 8.23 -12.20
C ASP A 39 8.09 7.59 -11.57
N PHE A 40 8.09 7.34 -10.25
CA PHE A 40 6.93 6.73 -9.59
C PHE A 40 5.88 7.76 -9.15
N SER A 41 6.23 9.06 -9.07
CA SER A 41 5.30 10.11 -8.69
C SER A 41 4.11 10.21 -9.65
N VAL A 42 2.97 10.59 -9.08
CA VAL A 42 1.71 10.86 -9.81
C VAL A 42 1.35 12.34 -9.78
N SER A 43 2.27 13.21 -9.37
CA SER A 43 1.94 14.60 -9.04
C SER A 43 1.72 15.54 -10.22
N SER A 44 2.02 15.11 -11.44
CA SER A 44 1.83 15.92 -12.66
C SER A 44 0.53 15.56 -13.39
N GLY A 45 0.21 16.35 -14.41
CA GLY A 45 -0.86 16.08 -15.36
C GLY A 45 -2.17 16.77 -14.97
N VAL A 46 -3.24 15.99 -14.88
CA VAL A 46 -4.59 16.49 -14.56
C VAL A 46 -5.04 15.84 -13.25
N SER A 47 -5.71 16.62 -12.39
CA SER A 47 -6.30 16.12 -11.15
C SER A 47 -7.58 15.33 -11.40
N GLY A 48 -7.97 14.52 -10.42
CA GLY A 48 -9.24 13.80 -10.37
C GLY A 48 -9.16 12.29 -10.46
N ASN A 49 -7.96 11.74 -10.70
CA ASN A 49 -7.73 10.30 -10.85
C ASN A 49 -6.50 9.78 -10.08
N ALA A 50 -6.00 10.53 -9.10
CA ALA A 50 -4.73 10.23 -8.44
C ALA A 50 -4.68 8.82 -7.83
N LEU A 51 -5.76 8.37 -7.17
CA LEU A 51 -5.77 7.04 -6.56
C LEU A 51 -5.58 5.92 -7.58
N ALA A 52 -6.22 6.04 -8.75
CA ALA A 52 -6.08 5.05 -9.80
C ALA A 52 -4.66 5.07 -10.41
N GLU A 53 -4.08 6.26 -10.57
CA GLU A 53 -2.69 6.40 -11.01
C GLU A 53 -1.71 5.74 -10.02
N VAL A 54 -1.92 5.92 -8.71
CA VAL A 54 -1.10 5.26 -7.68
C VAL A 54 -1.25 3.75 -7.75
N ASN A 55 -2.47 3.23 -7.82
CA ASN A 55 -2.70 1.78 -7.93
C ASN A 55 -2.10 1.18 -9.22
N ALA A 56 -2.03 1.96 -10.30
CA ALA A 56 -1.36 1.54 -11.53
C ALA A 56 0.17 1.52 -11.41
N LYS A 57 0.76 2.46 -10.65
CA LYS A 57 2.20 2.51 -10.36
C LYS A 57 2.65 1.47 -9.34
N PHE A 58 1.76 1.07 -8.43
CA PHE A 58 2.00 0.07 -7.39
C PHE A 58 0.98 -1.09 -7.50
N PRO A 59 1.09 -1.96 -8.53
CA PRO A 59 0.12 -3.01 -8.83
C PRO A 59 0.24 -4.23 -7.90
N ILE A 60 0.14 -4.00 -6.59
CA ILE A 60 0.15 -5.04 -5.56
C ILE A 60 -1.18 -5.80 -5.55
N ASP A 61 -1.10 -7.13 -5.43
CA ASP A 61 -2.27 -7.97 -5.22
C ASP A 61 -2.89 -7.72 -3.83
N GLN A 62 -3.90 -6.87 -3.80
CA GLN A 62 -4.62 -6.51 -2.58
C GLN A 62 -5.48 -7.66 -2.02
N THR A 63 -5.59 -8.79 -2.73
CA THR A 63 -6.27 -9.99 -2.23
C THR A 63 -5.33 -10.91 -1.44
N ASN A 64 -4.01 -10.71 -1.56
CA ASN A 64 -3.00 -11.55 -0.92
C ASN A 64 -1.81 -10.73 -0.37
N PHE A 65 -2.08 -9.88 0.62
CA PHE A 65 -1.02 -9.09 1.27
C PHE A 65 0.03 -9.95 1.98
N ALA A 66 -0.33 -11.11 2.53
CA ALA A 66 0.62 -12.01 3.19
C ALA A 66 1.67 -12.58 2.22
N GLY A 67 1.35 -12.66 0.92
CA GLY A 67 2.25 -13.15 -0.13
C GLY A 67 3.14 -12.08 -0.75
N VAL A 68 3.02 -10.80 -0.38
CA VAL A 68 3.84 -9.73 -0.98
C VAL A 68 5.32 -9.95 -0.68
N ALA A 69 6.17 -9.82 -1.70
CA ALA A 69 7.62 -9.99 -1.56
C ALA A 69 8.22 -8.93 -0.63
N ALA A 70 9.22 -9.31 0.16
CA ALA A 70 9.90 -8.37 1.06
C ALA A 70 10.54 -7.18 0.31
N SER A 71 11.01 -7.38 -0.93
CA SER A 71 11.52 -6.30 -1.78
C SER A 71 10.43 -5.33 -2.22
N ASP A 72 9.23 -5.81 -2.52
CA ASP A 72 8.09 -4.94 -2.87
C ASP A 72 7.64 -4.14 -1.65
N LEU A 73 7.59 -4.77 -0.46
CA LEU A 73 7.30 -4.07 0.79
C LEU A 73 8.32 -2.95 1.07
N ALA A 74 9.61 -3.20 0.81
CA ALA A 74 10.66 -2.19 0.94
C ALA A 74 10.41 -1.01 -0.01
N ILE A 75 10.14 -1.28 -1.29
CA ILE A 75 9.80 -0.25 -2.29
C ILE A 75 8.59 0.57 -1.86
N ILE A 76 7.50 -0.07 -1.45
CA ILE A 76 6.28 0.62 -0.98
C ILE A 76 6.57 1.51 0.23
N SER A 77 7.40 1.03 1.17
CA SER A 77 7.78 1.77 2.37
C SER A 77 8.60 3.01 2.04
N SER A 78 9.60 2.87 1.17
CA SER A 78 10.42 3.99 0.71
C SER A 78 9.60 4.99 -0.10
N ALA A 79 8.68 4.53 -0.97
CA ALA A 79 7.80 5.41 -1.75
C ALA A 79 6.94 6.30 -0.83
N ALA A 80 6.41 5.75 0.27
CA ALA A 80 5.69 6.52 1.28
C ALA A 80 6.60 7.59 1.93
N GLN A 81 7.80 7.20 2.34
CA GLN A 81 8.77 8.11 2.98
C GLN A 81 9.27 9.20 2.03
N LEU A 82 9.60 8.87 0.78
CA LEU A 82 10.03 9.84 -0.22
C LEU A 82 8.90 10.79 -0.60
N SER A 83 7.67 10.31 -0.67
CA SER A 83 6.51 11.19 -0.89
C SER A 83 6.31 12.16 0.27
N GLU A 84 6.58 11.76 1.51
CA GLU A 84 6.59 12.68 2.65
C GLU A 84 7.71 13.72 2.57
N GLN A 85 8.92 13.30 2.19
CA GLN A 85 10.06 14.19 2.01
C GLN A 85 9.83 15.18 0.87
N ALA A 86 9.31 14.72 -0.26
CA ALA A 86 8.92 15.57 -1.39
C ALA A 86 7.82 16.57 -1.01
N GLU A 87 7.02 16.29 0.03
CA GLU A 87 6.09 17.27 0.60
C GLU A 87 6.79 18.31 1.48
N THR A 88 7.66 17.85 2.39
CA THR A 88 8.09 18.59 3.58
C THR A 88 9.50 19.17 3.53
N ALA A 89 10.42 18.53 2.81
CA ALA A 89 11.81 18.96 2.72
C ALA A 89 11.95 20.24 1.90
N THR A 90 13.06 20.96 2.11
CA THR A 90 13.40 22.13 1.29
C THR A 90 13.48 21.75 -0.18
N GLY A 91 12.80 22.52 -1.03
CA GLY A 91 12.68 22.23 -2.46
C GLY A 91 11.51 21.30 -2.80
N GLY A 92 10.80 20.76 -1.80
CA GLY A 92 9.56 20.02 -1.97
C GLY A 92 8.33 20.91 -2.17
N PHE A 93 7.14 20.30 -2.16
CA PHE A 93 5.87 20.98 -2.40
C PHE A 93 5.61 22.14 -1.46
N ASN A 94 5.89 22.02 -0.16
CA ASN A 94 5.66 23.12 0.78
C ASN A 94 6.45 24.38 0.39
N THR A 95 7.72 24.22 -0.03
CA THR A 95 8.54 25.33 -0.53
C THR A 95 8.01 25.87 -1.85
N ALA A 96 7.72 25.00 -2.82
CA ALA A 96 7.29 25.40 -4.16
C ALA A 96 5.94 26.16 -4.13
N VAL A 97 4.99 25.65 -3.35
CA VAL A 97 3.68 26.28 -3.15
C VAL A 97 3.82 27.65 -2.50
N ALA A 98 4.65 27.78 -1.47
CA ALA A 98 4.84 29.04 -0.76
C ALA A 98 5.48 30.14 -1.64
N ALA A 99 6.30 29.72 -2.61
CA ALA A 99 6.96 30.63 -3.57
C ALA A 99 6.07 31.01 -4.77
N ALA A 100 4.99 30.28 -5.03
CA ALA A 100 4.13 30.48 -6.18
C ALA A 100 2.89 31.33 -5.85
N SER A 101 2.26 31.89 -6.88
CA SER A 101 0.98 32.59 -6.76
C SER A 101 0.07 32.28 -7.95
N GLY A 102 -1.20 32.68 -7.85
CA GLY A 102 -2.19 32.52 -8.91
C GLY A 102 -2.38 31.07 -9.36
N THR A 103 -2.54 30.87 -10.67
CA THR A 103 -2.77 29.55 -11.28
C THR A 103 -1.61 28.58 -11.08
N ALA A 104 -0.36 29.09 -11.01
CA ALA A 104 0.81 28.26 -10.74
C ALA A 104 0.76 27.68 -9.31
N ALA A 105 0.36 28.49 -8.32
CA ALA A 105 0.16 27.99 -6.95
C ALA A 105 -0.96 26.95 -6.90
N THR A 106 -2.08 27.17 -7.59
CA THR A 106 -3.16 26.17 -7.68
C THR A 106 -2.68 24.86 -8.30
N ALA A 107 -1.92 24.90 -9.40
CA ALA A 107 -1.41 23.69 -10.03
C ALA A 107 -0.40 22.93 -9.14
N LEU A 108 0.46 23.64 -8.40
CA LEU A 108 1.36 23.04 -7.42
C LEU A 108 0.62 22.43 -6.22
N GLN A 109 -0.46 23.08 -5.75
CA GLN A 109 -1.31 22.52 -4.69
C GLN A 109 -2.02 21.25 -5.16
N ASN A 110 -2.50 21.24 -6.39
CA ASN A 110 -3.07 20.05 -7.01
C ASN A 110 -2.03 18.91 -7.08
N GLY A 111 -0.81 19.19 -7.53
CA GLY A 111 0.28 18.21 -7.52
C GLY A 111 0.65 17.71 -6.12
N LYS A 112 0.60 18.59 -5.10
CA LYS A 112 0.78 18.24 -3.69
C LYS A 112 -0.34 17.31 -3.19
N ILE A 113 -1.60 17.55 -3.58
CA ILE A 113 -2.72 16.67 -3.23
C ILE A 113 -2.51 15.28 -3.84
N LYS A 114 -2.12 15.20 -5.11
CA LYS A 114 -1.76 13.93 -5.76
C LYS A 114 -0.59 13.22 -5.04
N ASN A 115 0.44 13.96 -4.61
CA ASN A 115 1.54 13.42 -3.80
C ASN A 115 1.05 12.87 -2.45
N LYS A 116 0.08 13.53 -1.81
CA LYS A 116 -0.53 13.04 -0.57
C LYS A 116 -1.32 11.76 -0.79
N VAL A 117 -2.05 11.63 -1.90
CA VAL A 117 -2.74 10.38 -2.25
C VAL A 117 -1.73 9.26 -2.43
N LEU A 118 -0.63 9.50 -3.15
CA LEU A 118 0.49 8.56 -3.28
C LEU A 118 1.03 8.12 -1.92
N LYS A 119 1.49 9.07 -1.10
CA LYS A 119 2.01 8.80 0.25
C LYS A 119 1.08 7.93 1.07
N LEU A 120 -0.19 8.33 1.17
CA LEU A 120 -1.15 7.69 2.06
C LEU A 120 -1.58 6.32 1.54
N GLN A 121 -1.70 6.13 0.23
CA GLN A 121 -2.02 4.82 -0.34
C GLN A 121 -0.86 3.84 -0.16
N THR A 122 0.39 4.26 -0.41
CA THR A 122 1.56 3.40 -0.15
C THR A 122 1.73 3.10 1.34
N ASP A 123 1.43 4.06 2.22
CA ASP A 123 1.45 3.87 3.68
C ASP A 123 0.37 2.87 4.15
N VAL A 124 -0.86 2.97 3.62
CA VAL A 124 -1.94 2.01 3.88
C VAL A 124 -1.57 0.61 3.38
N MET A 125 -1.01 0.49 2.16
CA MET A 125 -0.53 -0.79 1.63
C MET A 125 0.55 -1.39 2.53
N ARG A 126 1.55 -0.59 2.95
CA ARG A 126 2.61 -1.03 3.88
C ARG A 126 2.01 -1.62 5.14
N ILE A 127 1.14 -0.88 5.82
CA ILE A 127 0.53 -1.33 7.08
C ILE A 127 -0.28 -2.62 6.86
N GLN A 128 -1.05 -2.72 5.77
CA GLN A 128 -1.83 -3.92 5.47
C GLN A 128 -0.94 -5.15 5.20
N ILE A 129 0.18 -4.96 4.48
CA ILE A 129 1.18 -6.01 4.24
C ILE A 129 1.84 -6.44 5.55
N GLU A 130 2.34 -5.49 6.35
CA GLU A 130 2.98 -5.76 7.63
C GLU A 130 2.04 -6.56 8.56
N VAL A 131 0.79 -6.12 8.70
CA VAL A 131 -0.23 -6.80 9.50
C VAL A 131 -0.50 -8.21 8.98
N ALA A 132 -0.65 -8.38 7.66
CA ALA A 132 -0.88 -9.69 7.05
C ALA A 132 0.32 -10.65 7.21
N GLN A 133 1.54 -10.11 7.33
CA GLN A 133 2.77 -10.85 7.58
C GLN A 133 3.07 -11.04 9.09
N GLY A 134 2.18 -10.56 9.97
CA GLY A 134 2.26 -10.75 11.42
C GLY A 134 2.95 -9.64 12.20
N ASN A 135 3.36 -8.55 11.55
CA ASN A 135 3.85 -7.33 12.21
C ASN A 135 2.71 -6.34 12.43
N THR A 136 2.19 -6.25 13.67
CA THR A 136 1.02 -5.43 14.00
C THR A 136 1.35 -4.08 14.62
N ALA A 137 2.63 -3.66 14.64
CA ALA A 137 3.07 -2.44 15.32
C ALA A 137 2.32 -1.18 14.85
N SER A 138 2.04 -1.05 13.55
CA SER A 138 1.33 0.08 12.95
C SER A 138 -0.17 -0.15 12.75
N GLN A 139 -0.74 -1.25 13.25
CA GLN A 139 -2.14 -1.59 13.03
C GLN A 139 -3.10 -0.51 13.54
N SER A 140 -2.79 0.13 14.67
CA SER A 140 -3.60 1.19 15.27
C SER A 140 -3.69 2.45 14.40
N GLU A 141 -2.75 2.65 13.47
CA GLU A 141 -2.71 3.83 12.61
C GLU A 141 -3.58 3.67 11.35
N LEU A 142 -3.91 2.43 10.98
CA LEU A 142 -4.54 2.10 9.69
C LEU A 142 -5.82 2.91 9.43
N ALA A 143 -6.72 2.99 10.42
CA ALA A 143 -7.97 3.73 10.28
C ALA A 143 -7.74 5.23 10.05
N ALA A 144 -6.75 5.81 10.74
CA ALA A 144 -6.41 7.22 10.58
C ALA A 144 -5.79 7.49 9.20
N GLN A 145 -4.92 6.59 8.70
CA GLN A 145 -4.32 6.74 7.38
C GLN A 145 -5.37 6.56 6.26
N GLN A 146 -6.30 5.62 6.39
CA GLN A 146 -7.42 5.45 5.46
C GLN A 146 -8.34 6.69 5.43
N ALA A 147 -8.63 7.30 6.58
CA ALA A 147 -9.42 8.53 6.64
C ALA A 147 -8.72 9.68 5.92
N LYS A 148 -7.41 9.88 6.18
CA LYS A 148 -6.60 10.89 5.50
C LYS A 148 -6.54 10.64 3.98
N LEU A 149 -6.39 9.38 3.57
CA LEU A 149 -6.39 8.98 2.17
C LEU A 149 -7.71 9.38 1.51
N ALA A 150 -8.85 8.99 2.12
CA ALA A 150 -10.19 9.32 1.62
C ALA A 150 -10.38 10.83 1.47
N THR A 151 -9.94 11.63 2.44
CA THR A 151 -9.97 13.10 2.34
C THR A 151 -9.17 13.61 1.14
N ASN A 152 -7.95 13.14 0.92
CA ASN A 152 -7.12 13.63 -0.18
C ASN A 152 -7.61 13.15 -1.56
N VAL A 153 -8.20 11.95 -1.63
CA VAL A 153 -8.88 11.47 -2.83
C VAL A 153 -10.11 12.34 -3.15
N ALA A 154 -10.87 12.75 -2.13
CA ALA A 154 -11.99 13.67 -2.32
C ALA A 154 -11.51 15.05 -2.81
N LEU A 155 -10.41 15.58 -2.28
CA LEU A 155 -9.80 16.83 -2.73
C LEU A 155 -9.31 16.74 -4.19
N ASP A 156 -8.63 15.65 -4.55
CA ASP A 156 -8.19 15.41 -5.93
C ASP A 156 -9.38 15.36 -6.90
N LYS A 157 -10.46 14.63 -6.54
CA LYS A 157 -11.71 14.58 -7.31
C LYS A 157 -12.39 15.94 -7.42
N ALA A 158 -12.39 16.74 -6.35
CA ALA A 158 -12.96 18.08 -6.39
C ALA A 158 -12.18 19.02 -7.33
N ALA A 159 -10.88 18.76 -7.52
CA ALA A 159 -10.03 19.47 -8.47
C ALA A 159 -10.05 18.87 -9.89
N ALA A 160 -10.95 17.93 -10.19
CA ALA A 160 -10.97 17.22 -11.47
C ALA A 160 -10.92 18.17 -12.68
N GLY A 161 -10.07 17.84 -13.65
CA GLY A 161 -9.87 18.63 -14.86
C GLY A 161 -8.91 19.83 -14.70
N GLN A 162 -8.51 20.16 -13.47
CA GLN A 162 -7.49 21.19 -13.24
C GLN A 162 -6.08 20.62 -13.46
N ALA A 163 -5.14 21.49 -13.84
CA ALA A 163 -3.74 21.14 -13.97
C ALA A 163 -3.13 20.78 -12.60
N ALA A 164 -2.23 19.81 -12.60
CA ALA A 164 -1.39 19.42 -11.49
C ALA A 164 0.09 19.47 -11.91
N THR A 165 0.91 20.15 -11.12
CA THR A 165 2.35 20.32 -11.39
C THR A 165 3.15 19.57 -10.33
N ALA A 166 4.02 18.66 -10.77
CA ALA A 166 4.95 17.96 -9.91
C ALA A 166 6.13 18.86 -9.47
N VAL A 167 6.77 18.49 -8.36
CA VAL A 167 8.12 18.96 -8.03
C VAL A 167 9.14 17.90 -8.46
N SER A 168 10.35 18.33 -8.83
CA SER A 168 11.46 17.39 -8.96
C SER A 168 12.08 17.17 -7.58
N PHE A 169 12.18 15.91 -7.16
CA PHE A 169 12.75 15.56 -5.86
C PHE A 169 13.73 14.39 -6.01
N ALA A 170 14.83 14.42 -5.25
CA ALA A 170 15.86 13.39 -5.33
C ALA A 170 15.52 12.20 -4.41
N GLY A 171 15.78 10.98 -4.89
CA GLY A 171 15.57 9.74 -4.15
C GLY A 171 15.03 8.62 -5.04
N SER A 172 15.09 7.40 -4.51
CA SER A 172 14.54 6.20 -5.15
C SER A 172 13.86 5.31 -4.11
N ASP A 173 12.75 4.68 -4.49
CA ASP A 173 11.98 3.82 -3.61
C ASP A 173 12.61 2.42 -3.43
#